data_AF-A0A5C6U7J9-F1
#
_entry.id   AF-A0A5C6U7J9-F1
#
_cell.length_a   1.000
_cell.length_b   1.000
_cell.length_c   1.000
_cell.angle_alpha   90.00
_cell.angle_beta   90.00
_cell.angle_gamma   90.00
#
_symmetry.space_group_name_H-M   'P 1'
#
loop_
_entity.id
_entity.type
_entity.pdbx_description
1 polymer ?
#
loop_
_entity_poly.entity_id
_entity_poly.type
_entity_poly.pdbx_seq_one_letter_code
_entity_poly.pdbx_strand_id
1 'polypeptide(L)'
;MAQVDDAVVTVLEKRLLDPARLEKLLAQLLERSAGADVRCKHDIATLRIERTAAETAIQRLFESFEAGLVDPKDKDLKKRLASHQDRRAALSQEIDLIERQCGDKLDRIDCKTIAVFADGLKKKLTDPDRPGLRKNYVQASVQRS
;
A
#
# COMPACT_ATOMS: atom_id res chain seq x y z
N MET A 1 22.61 -17.90 36.02
CA MET A 1 21.59 -17.62 34.99
C MET A 1 21.24 -16.14 34.90
N ALA A 2 21.00 -15.41 36.02
CA ALA A 2 20.68 -13.98 36.00
C ALA A 2 21.73 -13.04 35.34
N GLN A 3 23.02 -13.35 35.42
CA GLN A 3 24.09 -12.48 34.90
C GLN A 3 24.25 -12.53 33.37
N VAL A 4 23.84 -13.64 32.74
CA VAL A 4 23.85 -13.80 31.28
C VAL A 4 22.65 -13.06 30.68
N ASP A 5 21.49 -13.11 31.35
CA ASP A 5 20.32 -12.35 30.96
C ASP A 5 20.56 -10.84 31.00
N ASP A 6 21.18 -10.31 32.06
CA ASP A 6 21.48 -8.87 32.12
C ASP A 6 22.52 -8.43 31.09
N ALA A 7 23.51 -9.27 30.75
CA ALA A 7 24.48 -8.98 29.69
C ALA A 7 23.83 -8.99 28.29
N VAL A 8 22.94 -9.96 28.02
CA VAL A 8 22.16 -10.04 26.78
C VAL A 8 21.18 -8.87 26.67
N VAL A 9 20.50 -8.52 27.77
CA VAL A 9 19.64 -7.34 27.85
C VAL A 9 20.44 -6.06 27.59
N THR A 10 21.64 -5.90 28.15
CA THR A 10 22.48 -4.71 27.91
C THR A 10 22.94 -4.61 26.45
N VAL A 11 23.24 -5.75 25.81
CA VAL A 11 23.63 -5.78 24.38
C VAL A 11 22.42 -5.50 23.47
N LEU A 12 21.24 -6.04 23.80
CA LEU A 12 20.00 -5.76 23.09
C LEU A 12 19.54 -4.31 23.35
N GLU A 13 19.75 -3.75 24.53
CA GLU A 13 19.55 -2.33 24.82
C GLU A 13 20.47 -1.45 23.97
N LYS A 14 21.74 -1.81 23.81
CA LYS A 14 22.66 -1.06 22.94
C LYS A 14 22.41 -1.25 21.45
N ARG A 15 21.69 -2.30 21.01
CA ARG A 15 21.51 -2.64 19.59
C ARG A 15 20.09 -2.52 19.06
N LEU A 16 19.06 -2.88 19.82
CA LEU A 16 17.64 -2.77 19.45
C LEU A 16 17.01 -1.45 19.92
N LEU A 17 17.52 -0.88 21.00
CA LEU A 17 17.04 0.39 21.59
C LEU A 17 17.95 1.58 21.27
N ASP A 18 18.93 1.40 20.36
CA ASP A 18 19.69 2.50 19.80
C ASP A 18 18.73 3.45 19.04
N PRO A 19 18.54 4.70 19.50
CA PRO A 19 17.63 5.64 18.90
C PRO A 19 17.89 5.89 17.41
N ALA A 20 19.16 5.87 16.99
CA ALA A 20 19.54 6.09 15.59
C ALA A 20 19.13 4.92 14.69
N ARG A 21 19.19 3.68 15.20
CA ARG A 21 18.77 2.49 14.47
C ARG A 21 17.25 2.41 14.34
N LEU A 22 16.52 2.74 15.40
CA LEU A 22 15.05 2.76 15.37
C LEU A 22 14.55 3.77 14.33
N GLU A 23 15.14 4.97 14.33
CA GLU A 23 14.85 6.01 13.35
C GLU A 23 15.11 5.53 11.91
N LYS A 24 16.24 4.85 11.68
CA LYS A 24 16.55 4.27 10.36
C LYS A 24 15.54 3.21 9.92
N LEU A 25 15.14 2.29 10.80
CA LEU A 25 14.17 1.24 10.48
C LEU A 25 12.79 1.81 10.17
N LEU A 26 12.37 2.83 10.91
CA LEU A 26 11.11 3.51 10.68
C LEU A 26 11.15 4.33 9.39
N ALA A 27 12.25 5.05 9.12
CA ALA A 27 12.45 5.74 7.86
C ALA A 27 12.35 4.80 6.66
N GLN A 28 12.95 3.60 6.75
CA GLN A 28 12.83 2.57 5.71
C GLN A 28 11.39 2.04 5.56
N LEU A 29 10.65 1.90 6.66
CA LEU A 29 9.24 1.50 6.63
C LEU A 29 8.37 2.58 5.97
N LEU A 30 8.62 3.85 6.30
CA LEU A 30 7.95 5.01 5.73
C LEU A 30 8.22 5.13 4.23
N GLU A 31 9.48 5.00 3.81
CA GLU A 31 9.88 5.01 2.40
C GLU A 31 9.21 3.86 1.63
N ARG A 32 9.12 2.67 2.25
CA ARG A 32 8.41 1.53 1.66
C ARG A 32 6.89 1.78 1.53
N SER A 33 6.28 2.44 2.52
CA SER A 33 4.87 2.81 2.49
C SER A 33 4.59 3.86 1.42
N ALA A 34 5.35 4.96 1.39
CA ALA A 34 5.26 5.97 0.34
C ALA A 34 5.48 5.37 -1.06
N GLY A 35 6.43 4.45 -1.20
CA GLY A 35 6.67 3.71 -2.45
C GLY A 35 5.49 2.83 -2.86
N ALA A 36 4.78 2.24 -1.91
CA ALA A 36 3.56 1.47 -2.19
C ALA A 36 2.41 2.37 -2.67
N ASP A 37 2.27 3.56 -2.08
CA ASP A 37 1.23 4.52 -2.46
C ASP A 37 1.44 5.06 -3.87
N VAL A 38 2.69 5.39 -4.22
CA VAL A 38 3.06 5.87 -5.55
C VAL A 38 2.77 4.79 -6.59
N ARG A 39 3.14 3.54 -6.32
CA ARG A 39 2.85 2.40 -7.22
C ARG A 39 1.34 2.23 -7.43
N CYS A 40 0.57 2.25 -6.34
CA CYS A 40 -0.87 2.11 -6.45
C CYS A 40 -1.51 3.21 -7.32
N LYS A 41 -1.13 4.47 -7.11
CA LYS A 41 -1.62 5.59 -7.91
C LYS A 41 -1.25 5.45 -9.39
N HIS A 42 -0.03 5.01 -9.66
CA HIS A 42 0.45 4.76 -11.02
C HIS A 42 -0.35 3.64 -11.71
N ASP A 43 -0.60 2.54 -11.02
CA ASP A 43 -1.33 1.39 -11.58
C ASP A 43 -2.79 1.76 -11.88
N ILE A 44 -3.46 2.46 -10.95
CA ILE A 44 -4.82 2.99 -11.16
C ILE A 44 -4.85 3.96 -12.36
N ALA A 45 -3.86 4.86 -12.47
CA ALA A 45 -3.80 5.80 -13.59
C ALA A 45 -3.68 5.09 -14.93
N THR A 46 -2.83 4.06 -15.01
CA THR A 46 -2.63 3.24 -16.21
C THR A 46 -3.93 2.53 -16.61
N LEU A 47 -4.59 1.87 -15.67
CA LEU A 47 -5.86 1.18 -15.92
C LEU A 47 -6.98 2.13 -16.34
N ARG A 48 -7.02 3.34 -15.77
CA ARG A 48 -8.00 4.38 -16.18
C ARG A 48 -7.76 4.84 -17.61
N ILE A 49 -6.52 5.00 -18.05
CA ILE A 49 -6.19 5.32 -19.45
C ILE A 49 -6.71 4.21 -20.37
N GLU A 50 -6.47 2.95 -20.05
CA GLU A 50 -6.97 1.81 -20.84
C GLU A 50 -8.50 1.76 -20.87
N ARG A 51 -9.16 2.04 -19.73
CA ARG A 51 -10.62 2.06 -19.65
C ARG A 51 -11.20 3.15 -20.55
N THR A 52 -10.61 4.35 -20.52
CA THR A 52 -11.00 5.46 -21.39
C THR A 52 -10.75 5.14 -22.86
N ALA A 53 -9.70 4.40 -23.20
CA ALA A 53 -9.48 3.93 -24.58
C ALA A 53 -10.58 2.96 -25.03
N ALA A 54 -11.01 2.02 -24.17
CA ALA A 54 -12.14 1.12 -24.46
C ALA A 54 -13.48 1.89 -24.60
N GLU A 55 -13.73 2.86 -23.73
CA GLU A 55 -14.89 3.76 -23.81
C GLU A 55 -14.90 4.55 -25.13
N THR A 56 -13.75 5.09 -25.53
CA THR A 56 -13.61 5.82 -26.80
C THR A 56 -13.84 4.91 -28.01
N ALA A 57 -13.37 3.66 -27.96
CA ALA A 57 -13.63 2.69 -29.02
C ALA A 57 -15.12 2.36 -29.14
N ILE A 58 -15.82 2.19 -28.02
CA ILE A 58 -17.29 2.01 -27.98
C ILE A 58 -17.99 3.22 -28.61
N GLN A 59 -17.60 4.43 -28.20
CA GLN A 59 -18.18 5.67 -28.70
C GLN A 59 -18.01 5.81 -30.22
N ARG A 60 -16.81 5.53 -30.75
CA ARG A 60 -16.56 5.56 -32.20
C ARG A 60 -17.37 4.55 -32.99
N LEU A 61 -17.65 3.38 -32.40
CA LEU A 61 -18.51 2.38 -33.04
C LEU A 61 -19.96 2.89 -33.13
N PHE A 62 -20.46 3.57 -32.09
CA PHE A 62 -21.78 4.21 -32.13
C PHE A 62 -21.83 5.36 -33.14
N GLU A 63 -20.83 6.23 -33.16
CA GLU A 63 -20.75 7.32 -34.16
C GLU A 63 -20.71 6.78 -35.60
N SER A 64 -19.98 5.68 -35.84
CA SER A 64 -19.92 5.05 -37.16
C SER A 64 -21.26 4.43 -37.58
N PHE A 65 -22.01 3.90 -36.61
CA PHE A 65 -23.36 3.38 -36.83
C PHE A 65 -24.33 4.52 -37.18
N GLU A 66 -24.29 5.63 -36.42
CA GLU A 66 -25.14 6.81 -36.65
C GLU A 66 -24.86 7.49 -38.00
N ALA A 67 -23.59 7.50 -38.41
CA ALA A 67 -23.16 8.01 -39.72
C ALA A 67 -23.50 7.08 -40.90
N GLY A 68 -24.07 5.89 -40.64
CA GLY A 68 -24.42 4.91 -41.67
C GLY A 68 -23.20 4.23 -42.33
N LEU A 69 -22.02 4.32 -41.69
CA LEU A 69 -20.77 3.73 -42.20
C LEU A 69 -20.69 2.22 -41.95
N VAL A 70 -21.53 1.68 -41.05
CA VAL A 70 -21.59 0.26 -40.72
C VAL A 70 -23.02 -0.24 -40.66
N ASP A 71 -23.28 -1.45 -41.14
CA ASP A 71 -24.61 -2.08 -41.11
C ASP A 71 -25.01 -2.44 -39.66
N PRO A 72 -26.19 -2.01 -39.18
CA PRO A 72 -26.75 -2.41 -37.88
C PRO A 72 -26.84 -3.92 -37.64
N LYS A 73 -26.93 -4.71 -38.71
CA LYS A 73 -27.04 -6.17 -38.67
C LYS A 73 -25.68 -6.87 -38.74
N ASP A 74 -24.58 -6.11 -38.83
CA ASP A 74 -23.24 -6.66 -38.86
C ASP A 74 -22.93 -7.41 -37.55
N LYS A 75 -22.67 -8.71 -37.69
CA LYS A 75 -22.32 -9.59 -36.57
C LYS A 75 -20.92 -9.29 -36.03
N ASP A 76 -20.02 -8.77 -36.85
CA ASP A 76 -18.68 -8.39 -36.42
C ASP A 76 -18.72 -7.15 -35.51
N LEU A 77 -19.51 -6.14 -35.88
CA LEU A 77 -19.74 -4.95 -35.04
C LEU A 77 -20.28 -5.35 -33.66
N LYS A 78 -21.27 -6.25 -33.60
CA LYS A 78 -21.81 -6.75 -32.32
C LYS A 78 -20.74 -7.44 -31.47
N LYS A 79 -19.90 -8.28 -32.08
CA LYS A 79 -18.80 -8.96 -31.37
C LYS A 79 -17.75 -7.97 -30.84
N ARG A 80 -17.37 -6.99 -31.65
CA ARG A 80 -16.39 -5.95 -31.27
C ARG A 80 -16.92 -5.07 -30.13
N LEU A 81 -18.19 -4.67 -30.20
CA LEU A 81 -18.85 -3.92 -29.14
C LEU A 81 -18.86 -4.70 -27.83
N ALA A 82 -19.27 -5.98 -27.86
CA ALA A 82 -19.25 -6.84 -26.69
C ALA A 82 -17.84 -6.97 -26.11
N SER A 83 -16.82 -7.19 -26.95
CA SER A 83 -15.43 -7.27 -26.50
C SER A 83 -14.95 -5.99 -25.81
N HIS A 84 -15.27 -4.80 -26.34
CA HIS A 84 -14.91 -3.54 -25.69
C HIS A 84 -15.69 -3.31 -24.38
N GLN A 85 -16.95 -3.73 -24.31
CA GLN A 85 -17.75 -3.66 -23.08
C GLN A 85 -17.20 -4.58 -21.99
N ASP A 86 -16.84 -5.82 -22.35
CA ASP A 86 -16.22 -6.78 -21.45
C ASP A 86 -14.86 -6.25 -20.94
N ARG A 87 -14.05 -5.69 -21.84
CA ARG A 87 -12.77 -5.06 -21.46
C ARG A 87 -12.97 -3.89 -20.50
N ARG A 88 -13.94 -3.01 -20.77
CA ARG A 88 -14.27 -1.89 -19.87
C ARG A 88 -14.72 -2.41 -18.50
N ALA A 89 -15.58 -3.42 -18.46
CA ALA A 89 -16.08 -4.00 -17.21
C ALA A 89 -14.95 -4.64 -16.38
N ALA A 90 -14.06 -5.40 -17.02
CA ALA A 90 -12.89 -5.99 -16.38
C ALA A 90 -11.95 -4.92 -15.79
N LEU A 91 -11.66 -3.87 -16.57
CA LEU A 91 -10.82 -2.75 -16.11
C LEU A 91 -11.46 -2.01 -14.94
N SER A 92 -12.77 -1.77 -14.95
CA SER A 92 -13.47 -1.17 -13.82
C SER A 92 -13.37 -2.03 -12.56
N GLN A 93 -13.57 -3.35 -12.68
CA GLN A 93 -13.44 -4.27 -11.56
C GLN A 93 -12.01 -4.29 -10.99
N GLU A 94 -11.00 -4.26 -11.86
CA GLU A 94 -9.60 -4.23 -11.46
C GLU A 94 -9.23 -2.93 -10.74
N ILE A 95 -9.70 -1.78 -11.25
CA ILE A 95 -9.56 -0.49 -10.58
C ILE A 95 -10.21 -0.53 -9.19
N ASP A 96 -11.46 -1.01 -9.08
CA ASP A 96 -12.17 -1.10 -7.81
C ASP A 96 -11.43 -1.98 -6.79
N LEU A 97 -10.85 -3.10 -7.26
CA LEU A 97 -10.07 -3.99 -6.42
C LEU A 97 -8.80 -3.33 -5.90
N ILE A 98 -8.05 -2.63 -6.76
CA ILE A 98 -6.82 -1.93 -6.36
C ILE A 98 -7.16 -0.75 -5.45
N GLU A 99 -8.21 0.02 -5.75
CA GLU A 99 -8.68 1.12 -4.91
C GLU A 99 -9.07 0.63 -3.51
N ARG A 100 -9.74 -0.53 -3.37
CA ARG A 100 -10.02 -1.14 -2.05
C ARG A 100 -8.75 -1.59 -1.35
N GLN A 101 -7.87 -2.30 -2.05
CA GLN A 101 -6.62 -2.81 -1.45
C GLN A 101 -5.70 -1.68 -1.00
N CYS A 102 -5.70 -0.55 -1.70
CA CYS A 102 -4.92 0.62 -1.34
C CYS A 102 -5.64 1.48 -0.31
N GLY A 103 -6.94 1.70 -0.42
CA GLY A 103 -7.75 2.45 0.55
C GLY A 103 -7.70 1.83 1.95
N ASP A 104 -7.85 0.51 2.05
CA ASP A 104 -7.72 -0.23 3.32
C ASP A 104 -6.31 -0.17 3.93
N LYS A 105 -5.28 0.08 3.12
CA LYS A 105 -3.87 0.19 3.56
C LYS A 105 -3.45 1.64 3.85
N LEU A 106 -3.94 2.60 3.09
CA LEU A 106 -3.66 4.03 3.19
C LEU A 106 -4.23 4.63 4.48
N ASP A 107 -5.42 4.20 4.91
CA ASP A 107 -6.05 4.75 6.12
C ASP A 107 -5.46 4.19 7.42
N ARG A 108 -4.74 3.07 7.37
CA ARG A 108 -4.34 2.34 8.59
C ARG A 108 -2.86 2.52 8.96
N ILE A 109 -2.01 2.84 7.99
CA ILE A 109 -0.57 3.02 8.19
C ILE A 109 -0.08 4.19 7.33
N ASP A 110 -0.53 5.40 7.67
CA ASP A 110 0.05 6.62 7.11
C ASP A 110 1.41 6.92 7.76
N CYS A 111 2.28 7.59 7.01
CA CYS A 111 3.59 8.03 7.45
C CYS A 111 3.51 8.84 8.76
N LYS A 112 2.45 9.64 8.91
CA LYS A 112 2.19 10.43 10.12
C LYS A 112 1.88 9.56 11.33
N THR A 113 1.08 8.50 11.15
CA THR A 113 0.69 7.58 12.23
C THR A 113 1.88 6.77 12.73
N ILE A 114 2.72 6.29 11.81
CA ILE A 114 3.97 5.61 12.18
C ILE A 114 4.93 6.60 12.85
N ALA A 115 5.08 7.83 12.36
CA ALA A 115 5.98 8.82 12.95
C ALA A 115 5.56 9.20 14.38
N VAL A 116 4.26 9.38 14.64
CA VAL A 116 3.73 9.62 15.99
C VAL A 116 3.95 8.42 16.90
N PHE A 117 3.71 7.20 16.39
CA PHE A 117 3.97 5.97 17.12
C PHE A 117 5.46 5.82 17.47
N ALA A 118 6.34 6.09 16.51
CA ALA A 118 7.78 6.06 16.65
C ALA A 118 8.29 7.02 17.71
N ASP A 119 7.86 8.28 17.64
CA ASP A 119 8.26 9.32 18.58
C ASP A 119 7.72 9.02 19.99
N GLY A 120 6.49 8.53 20.09
CA GLY A 120 5.88 8.09 21.34
C GLY A 120 6.59 6.88 21.96
N LEU A 121 6.97 5.90 21.14
CA LEU A 121 7.71 4.71 21.58
C LEU A 121 9.13 5.09 22.01
N LYS A 122 9.83 5.95 21.25
CA LYS A 122 11.14 6.51 21.59
C LYS A 122 11.08 7.23 22.93
N LYS A 123 10.14 8.16 23.12
CA LYS A 123 9.96 8.88 24.39
C LYS A 123 9.73 7.94 25.56
N LYS A 124 8.84 6.95 25.42
CA LYS A 124 8.55 5.97 26.48
C LYS A 124 9.72 5.03 26.81
N LEU A 125 10.55 4.69 25.82
CA LEU A 125 11.71 3.84 26.04
C LEU A 125 12.89 4.61 26.64
N THR A 126 13.01 5.92 26.36
CA THR A 126 14.08 6.78 26.89
C THR A 126 13.71 7.44 28.22
N ASP A 127 12.47 7.27 28.67
CA ASP A 127 11.95 7.81 29.93
C ASP A 127 12.74 7.24 31.14
N PRO A 128 13.41 8.10 31.94
CA PRO A 128 14.19 7.67 33.10
C PRO A 128 13.32 7.12 34.24
N ASP A 129 12.03 7.45 34.30
CA ASP A 129 11.12 7.04 35.39
C ASP A 129 10.55 5.63 35.19
N ARG A 130 10.76 4.99 34.03
CA ARG A 130 10.22 3.65 33.70
C ARG A 130 11.24 2.70 33.07
N PRO A 131 12.37 2.40 33.75
CA PRO A 131 13.39 1.48 33.23
C PRO A 131 12.85 0.06 32.95
N GLY A 132 11.83 -0.40 33.71
CA GLY A 132 11.20 -1.71 33.51
C GLY A 132 10.45 -1.86 32.19
N LEU A 133 9.96 -0.76 31.59
CA LEU A 133 9.26 -0.79 30.30
C LEU A 133 10.23 -1.19 29.16
N ARG A 134 11.45 -0.67 29.24
CA ARG A 134 12.56 -1.01 28.34
C ARG A 134 12.90 -2.50 28.43
N LYS A 135 13.11 -3.00 29.66
CA LYS A 135 13.44 -4.41 29.93
C LYS A 135 12.35 -5.38 29.46
N ASN A 136 11.08 -5.09 29.72
CA ASN A 136 9.96 -5.92 29.31
C ASN A 136 9.80 -5.97 27.78
N TYR A 137 10.03 -4.86 27.09
CA TYR A 137 9.98 -4.81 25.63
C TYR A 137 11.07 -5.68 24.98
N VAL A 138 12.28 -5.66 25.55
CA VAL A 138 13.39 -6.53 25.12
C VAL A 138 13.05 -8.01 25.32
N GLN A 139 12.52 -8.39 26.49
CA GLN A 139 12.12 -9.78 26.76
C GLN A 139 11.04 -10.29 25.78
N ALA A 140 10.02 -9.45 25.50
CA ALA A 140 8.97 -9.80 24.54
C ALA A 140 9.48 -9.92 23.10
N SER A 141 10.53 -9.19 22.74
CA SER A 141 11.14 -9.22 21.40
C SER A 141 11.98 -10.47 21.18
N VAL A 142 12.69 -10.94 22.22
CA VAL A 142 13.53 -12.15 22.16
C VAL A 142 12.70 -13.44 22.16
N GLN A 143 11.53 -13.45 22.81
CA GLN A 143 10.64 -14.62 22.80
C GLN A 143 9.93 -14.84 21.46
N ARG A 144 10.01 -13.88 20.52
CA ARG A 144 9.26 -13.91 19.26
C ARG A 144 10.13 -14.07 18.00
N SER A 145 11.43 -14.28 18.18
CA SER A 145 12.43 -14.59 17.16
C SER A 145 12.85 -16.05 17.26
#